data_AF-A0A382Y9Y9-F1
#
_entry.id   AF-A0A382Y9Y9-F1
#
_cell.length_a   1.000
_cell.length_b   1.000
_cell.length_c   1.000
_cell.angle_alpha   90.00
_cell.angle_beta   90.00
_cell.angle_gamma   90.00
#
_symmetry.space_group_name_H-M   'P 1'
#
loop_
_entity.id
_entity.type
_entity.pdbx_description
1 polymer ?
#
loop_
_entity_poly.entity_id
_entity_poly.type
_entity_poly.pdbx_seq_one_letter_code
_entity_poly.pdbx_strand_id
1 'polypeptide(L)'
;MDRLELAVNYASPRPGDFMQDGVTFGRRPKLPGDVLLNEAGGFAGVARWGMARREPVWKGLRIVDSAKDSGGGLGFVRAGMTLRSPTFTNLNGDAHYLLRGKGKAVAVVDSHRLIQGPLHRNASIDVGRPGQLAWASQDLDKRGQTYLGHRIHVEFTPTTGDDFEVLMIDLSTDSGARNEVMSYLNNPPTPLYAGTEKLGPTPSREKYVDLIASNMKLATSKLSDGFDSNPEDVEWARLADWLVRRKDELGLGLSLQVENFLARH
;
A
#
# COMPACT_ATOMS: atom_id res chain seq x y z
N MET A 1 -19.41 -3.47 -12.99
CA MET A 1 -18.54 -2.86 -11.96
C MET A 1 -17.38 -3.80 -11.80
N ASP A 2 -16.31 -3.44 -12.48
CA ASP A 2 -15.01 -4.08 -12.49
C ASP A 2 -14.38 -3.89 -11.10
N ARG A 3 -14.11 -4.98 -10.39
CA ARG A 3 -13.72 -4.93 -8.98
C ARG A 3 -12.57 -5.88 -8.71
N LEU A 4 -11.50 -5.33 -8.13
CA LEU A 4 -10.41 -6.14 -7.60
C LEU A 4 -10.93 -7.15 -6.58
N GLU A 5 -10.35 -8.35 -6.61
CA GLU A 5 -10.58 -9.39 -5.62
C GLU A 5 -9.37 -9.42 -4.67
N LEU A 6 -9.41 -8.57 -3.65
CA LEU A 6 -8.25 -8.35 -2.79
C LEU A 6 -8.10 -9.47 -1.76
N ALA A 7 -7.06 -10.29 -1.94
CA ALA A 7 -6.59 -11.20 -0.90
C ALA A 7 -5.91 -10.43 0.25
N VAL A 8 -5.20 -9.35 -0.07
CA VAL A 8 -4.52 -8.49 0.91
C VAL A 8 -4.62 -7.03 0.47
N ASN A 9 -4.90 -6.14 1.42
CA ASN A 9 -4.77 -4.70 1.26
C ASN A 9 -4.07 -4.09 2.48
N TYR A 10 -2.80 -3.71 2.34
CA TYR A 10 -2.02 -3.17 3.46
C TYR A 10 -2.43 -1.73 3.86
N ALA A 11 -3.34 -1.09 3.14
CA ALA A 11 -3.99 0.15 3.59
C ALA A 11 -5.11 -0.08 4.60
N SER A 12 -5.61 -1.31 4.72
CA SER A 12 -6.65 -1.68 5.68
C SER A 12 -6.44 -3.13 6.15
N PRO A 13 -5.30 -3.43 6.82
CA PRO A 13 -5.01 -4.78 7.29
C PRO A 13 -5.97 -5.17 8.41
N ARG A 14 -6.48 -6.40 8.40
CA ARG A 14 -7.21 -6.93 9.56
C ARG A 14 -6.21 -7.31 10.67
N PRO A 15 -6.66 -7.40 11.93
CA PRO A 15 -5.82 -7.96 12.99
C PRO A 15 -5.29 -9.34 12.59
N GLY A 16 -3.97 -9.51 12.62
CA GLY A 16 -3.29 -10.75 12.21
C GLY A 16 -2.89 -10.82 10.73
N ASP A 17 -3.29 -9.87 9.88
CA ASP A 17 -2.94 -9.91 8.45
C ASP A 17 -1.49 -9.51 8.16
N PHE A 18 -0.85 -8.82 9.09
CA PHE A 18 0.55 -8.43 8.97
C PHE A 18 1.45 -9.46 9.63
N MET A 19 1.98 -10.37 8.82
CA MET A 19 2.90 -11.41 9.28
C MET A 19 4.25 -11.24 8.59
N GLN A 20 5.32 -11.45 9.34
CA GLN A 20 6.66 -11.49 8.79
C GLN A 20 7.51 -12.47 9.58
N ASP A 21 8.57 -12.93 8.95
CA ASP A 21 9.69 -13.56 9.62
C ASP A 21 10.78 -12.50 9.84
N GLY A 22 11.14 -12.26 11.10
CA GLY A 22 12.09 -11.22 11.51
C GLY A 22 11.47 -9.83 11.74
N VAL A 23 12.23 -8.78 11.41
CA VAL A 23 11.88 -7.38 11.72
C VAL A 23 11.91 -6.44 10.51
N THR A 24 12.27 -6.98 9.34
CA THR A 24 12.57 -6.20 8.12
C THR A 24 11.46 -5.24 7.72
N PHE A 25 10.19 -5.58 7.96
CA PHE A 25 9.04 -4.77 7.56
C PHE A 25 8.44 -3.93 8.71
N GLY A 26 9.11 -3.86 9.85
CA GLY A 26 8.64 -3.11 11.02
C GLY A 26 7.58 -3.86 11.82
N ARG A 27 6.70 -3.17 12.56
CA ARG A 27 5.70 -3.83 13.43
C ARG A 27 4.29 -3.91 12.83
N ARG A 28 4.03 -3.10 11.80
CA ARG A 28 2.75 -2.96 11.11
C ARG A 28 3.00 -2.37 9.71
N PRO A 29 2.05 -2.46 8.78
CA PRO A 29 2.09 -1.67 7.56
C PRO A 29 2.19 -0.18 7.88
N LYS A 30 2.82 0.56 6.98
CA LYS A 30 2.73 2.02 6.92
C LYS A 30 1.38 2.40 6.34
N LEU A 31 0.69 3.31 7.00
CA LEU A 31 -0.59 3.86 6.59
C LEU A 31 -0.40 5.29 6.06
N PRO A 32 -1.32 5.80 5.23
CA PRO A 32 -1.30 7.20 4.81
C PRO A 32 -1.14 8.15 6.01
N GLY A 33 -0.19 9.08 5.92
CA GLY A 33 0.14 10.02 6.99
C GLY A 33 1.24 9.56 7.95
N ASP A 34 1.66 8.28 7.92
CA ASP A 34 2.78 7.84 8.73
C ASP A 34 4.09 8.53 8.32
N VAL A 35 4.89 8.92 9.31
CA VAL A 35 6.24 9.41 9.07
C VAL A 35 7.15 8.26 8.63
N LEU A 36 7.84 8.47 7.51
CA LEU A 36 8.87 7.58 7.02
C LEU A 36 10.23 8.11 7.48
N LEU A 37 11.03 7.22 8.06
CA LEU A 37 12.36 7.53 8.56
C LEU A 37 13.43 6.92 7.64
N ASN A 38 14.59 7.56 7.58
CA ASN A 38 15.79 7.04 6.93
C ASN A 38 16.58 6.12 7.89
N GLU A 39 17.71 5.59 7.42
CA GLU A 39 18.53 4.64 8.18
C GLU A 39 19.06 5.22 9.50
N ALA A 40 19.33 6.53 9.54
CA ALA A 40 19.78 7.25 10.73
C ALA A 40 18.62 7.71 11.64
N GLY A 41 17.37 7.34 11.32
CA GLY A 41 16.18 7.76 12.06
C GLY A 41 15.70 9.18 11.76
N GLY A 42 16.28 9.87 10.77
CA GLY A 42 15.85 11.18 10.31
C GLY A 42 14.63 11.12 9.38
N PHE A 43 13.96 12.26 9.18
CA PHE A 43 12.79 12.35 8.30
C PHE A 43 13.16 12.03 6.84
N ALA A 44 12.45 11.06 6.25
CA ALA A 44 12.57 10.67 4.85
C ALA A 44 11.32 11.01 4.02
N GLY A 45 10.17 11.22 4.67
CA GLY A 45 8.94 11.58 4.00
C GLY A 45 7.70 11.17 4.79
N VAL A 46 6.55 11.18 4.12
CA VAL A 46 5.27 10.74 4.66
C VAL A 46 4.71 9.67 3.73
N ALA A 47 4.24 8.58 4.32
CA ALA A 47 3.52 7.52 3.61
C ALA A 47 2.29 8.10 2.92
N ARG A 48 2.20 7.99 1.60
CA ARG A 48 1.00 8.41 0.84
C ARG A 48 -0.05 7.31 0.77
N TRP A 49 0.38 6.06 0.79
CA TRP A 49 -0.47 4.89 0.60
C TRP A 49 -0.31 3.90 1.76
N GLY A 50 -1.15 2.89 1.81
CA GLY A 50 -0.91 1.75 2.69
C GLY A 50 0.10 0.79 2.08
N MET A 51 1.16 0.44 2.81
CA MET A 51 2.10 -0.60 2.37
C MET A 51 2.81 -1.31 3.51
N ALA A 52 3.12 -2.59 3.30
CA ALA A 52 4.20 -3.24 4.02
C ALA A 52 5.53 -2.75 3.43
N ARG A 53 6.30 -1.98 4.20
CA ARG A 53 7.55 -1.36 3.75
C ARG A 53 8.74 -1.91 4.51
N ARG A 54 9.81 -2.27 3.80
CA ARG A 54 11.11 -2.54 4.40
C ARG A 54 11.61 -1.30 5.16
N GLU A 55 11.90 -1.45 6.44
CA GLU A 55 12.44 -0.35 7.24
C GLU A 55 13.93 -0.14 6.90
N PRO A 56 14.35 1.10 6.58
CA PRO A 56 15.74 1.37 6.18
C PRO A 56 16.77 0.95 7.22
N VAL A 57 16.47 1.08 8.52
CA VAL A 57 17.37 0.67 9.61
C VAL A 57 17.75 -0.83 9.55
N TRP A 58 16.94 -1.66 8.87
CA TRP A 58 17.17 -3.10 8.71
C TRP A 58 17.77 -3.47 7.34
N LYS A 59 18.22 -2.51 6.53
CA LYS A 59 18.81 -2.78 5.20
C LYS A 59 20.08 -3.63 5.27
N GLY A 60 20.86 -3.48 6.32
CA GLY A 60 22.10 -4.22 6.55
C GLY A 60 21.95 -5.60 7.19
N LEU A 61 20.72 -6.08 7.46
CA LEU A 61 20.51 -7.40 8.05
C LEU A 61 21.11 -8.47 7.13
N ARG A 62 21.99 -9.28 7.70
CA ARG A 62 22.63 -10.42 7.05
C ARG A 62 22.52 -11.61 8.00
N ILE A 63 22.38 -12.80 7.45
CA ILE A 63 22.47 -14.00 8.27
C ILE A 63 23.95 -14.34 8.47
N VAL A 64 24.39 -14.34 9.72
CA VAL A 64 25.80 -14.56 10.08
C VAL A 64 26.14 -16.05 10.21
N ASP A 65 25.13 -16.90 10.46
CA ASP A 65 25.31 -18.34 10.59
C ASP A 65 24.08 -19.08 10.02
N SER A 66 24.13 -19.49 8.74
CA SER A 66 23.00 -20.12 8.04
C SER A 66 23.34 -21.49 7.49
N ALA A 67 23.52 -22.48 8.37
CA ALA A 67 23.62 -23.88 7.93
C ALA A 67 22.34 -24.40 7.22
N LYS A 68 21.23 -23.63 7.16
CA LYS A 68 19.92 -24.10 6.64
C LYS A 68 19.06 -23.08 5.87
N ASP A 69 19.59 -21.94 5.43
CA ASP A 69 18.70 -20.88 4.87
C ASP A 69 18.24 -21.10 3.41
N SER A 70 18.64 -22.19 2.78
CA SER A 70 17.93 -22.66 1.60
C SER A 70 17.89 -24.18 1.61
N GLY A 71 16.69 -24.73 1.69
CA GLY A 71 16.46 -26.12 1.27
C GLY A 71 16.68 -26.21 -0.23
N GLY A 72 17.95 -26.23 -0.68
CA GLY A 72 18.50 -26.59 -1.99
C GLY A 72 17.94 -25.98 -3.29
N GLY A 73 16.73 -25.39 -3.31
CA GLY A 73 15.98 -25.15 -4.55
C GLY A 73 15.64 -23.70 -4.86
N LEU A 74 15.71 -22.78 -3.89
CA LEU A 74 15.27 -21.39 -4.09
C LEU A 74 16.41 -20.42 -4.40
N GLY A 75 17.64 -20.68 -3.92
CA GLY A 75 18.83 -19.91 -4.29
C GLY A 75 18.90 -18.47 -3.76
N PHE A 76 18.11 -18.11 -2.74
CA PHE A 76 18.19 -16.81 -2.05
C PHE A 76 17.90 -16.94 -0.55
N VAL A 77 18.44 -15.99 0.22
CA VAL A 77 18.36 -15.90 1.70
C VAL A 77 16.98 -15.40 2.12
N ARG A 78 16.31 -16.06 3.07
CA ARG A 78 14.90 -15.78 3.44
C ARG A 78 14.69 -15.55 4.92
N ALA A 79 15.37 -16.31 5.77
CA ALA A 79 15.10 -16.31 7.19
C ALA A 79 15.30 -14.92 7.80
N GLY A 80 14.31 -14.49 8.57
CA GLY A 80 14.30 -13.19 9.24
C GLY A 80 14.12 -11.97 8.33
N MET A 81 13.82 -12.15 7.04
CA MET A 81 13.68 -11.05 6.07
C MET A 81 12.43 -11.10 5.19
N THR A 82 11.43 -11.91 5.56
CA THR A 82 10.33 -12.24 4.67
C THR A 82 9.00 -11.69 5.18
N LEU A 83 8.24 -11.01 4.32
CA LEU A 83 6.85 -10.64 4.56
C LEU A 83 5.95 -11.79 4.12
N ARG A 84 5.02 -12.21 4.97
CA ARG A 84 4.09 -13.30 4.69
C ARG A 84 2.66 -12.76 4.61
N SER A 85 1.96 -13.08 3.52
CA SER A 85 0.52 -12.80 3.43
C SER A 85 -0.30 -13.72 4.34
N PRO A 86 -1.55 -13.31 4.70
CA PRO A 86 -2.61 -14.23 5.07
C PRO A 86 -2.72 -15.42 4.11
N THR A 87 -3.24 -16.53 4.63
CA THR A 87 -3.62 -17.65 3.78
C THR A 87 -4.95 -17.33 3.10
N PHE A 88 -4.99 -17.42 1.79
CA PHE A 88 -6.17 -17.22 0.95
C PHE A 88 -6.35 -18.40 -0.02
N THR A 89 -7.49 -18.44 -0.69
CA THR A 89 -7.75 -19.40 -1.78
C THR A 89 -7.79 -18.63 -3.09
N ASN A 90 -7.10 -19.10 -4.11
CA ASN A 90 -7.21 -18.55 -5.46
C ASN A 90 -8.16 -19.42 -6.30
N LEU A 91 -9.14 -18.80 -6.96
CA LEU A 91 -10.09 -19.47 -7.86
C LEU A 91 -9.93 -19.05 -9.33
N ASN A 92 -9.11 -18.02 -9.61
CA ASN A 92 -9.05 -17.33 -10.88
C ASN A 92 -7.74 -17.58 -11.66
N GLY A 93 -6.75 -18.21 -11.03
CA GLY A 93 -5.53 -18.72 -11.66
C GLY A 93 -4.33 -17.87 -11.34
N ASP A 94 -4.38 -16.60 -11.69
CA ASP A 94 -3.28 -15.68 -11.43
C ASP A 94 -3.40 -15.01 -10.06
N ALA A 95 -2.26 -14.68 -9.46
CA ALA A 95 -2.16 -13.74 -8.35
C ALA A 95 -1.33 -12.54 -8.78
N HIS A 96 -1.84 -11.34 -8.53
CA HIS A 96 -1.22 -10.08 -8.94
C HIS A 96 -0.77 -9.29 -7.72
N TYR A 97 0.48 -8.82 -7.73
CA TYR A 97 1.12 -8.13 -6.62
C TYR A 97 1.45 -6.70 -7.00
N LEU A 98 0.90 -5.73 -6.28
CA LEU A 98 1.29 -4.34 -6.45
C LEU A 98 2.42 -4.01 -5.47
N LEU A 99 3.58 -3.66 -6.02
CA LEU A 99 4.80 -3.51 -5.23
C LEU A 99 5.74 -2.46 -5.83
N ARG A 100 6.64 -1.97 -4.99
CA ARG A 100 7.76 -1.11 -5.37
C ARG A 100 9.06 -1.74 -4.91
N GLY A 101 10.10 -1.67 -5.75
CA GLY A 101 11.40 -2.27 -5.44
C GLY A 101 11.53 -3.69 -5.96
N LYS A 102 12.75 -4.22 -5.89
CA LYS A 102 13.09 -5.53 -6.44
C LYS A 102 13.13 -6.62 -5.37
N GLY A 103 12.42 -7.71 -5.60
CA GLY A 103 12.39 -8.84 -4.68
C GLY A 103 12.01 -10.15 -5.35
N LYS A 104 11.69 -11.15 -4.52
CA LYS A 104 11.09 -12.41 -4.93
C LYS A 104 9.76 -12.60 -4.23
N ALA A 105 8.82 -13.20 -4.95
CA ALA A 105 7.55 -13.67 -4.41
C ALA A 105 7.50 -15.20 -4.50
N VAL A 106 7.18 -15.86 -3.38
CA VAL A 106 7.04 -17.31 -3.30
C VAL A 106 5.63 -17.67 -2.86
N ALA A 107 4.88 -18.33 -3.71
CA ALA A 107 3.59 -18.92 -3.37
C ALA A 107 3.83 -20.27 -2.66
N VAL A 108 3.38 -20.36 -1.41
CA VAL A 108 3.46 -21.56 -0.58
C VAL A 108 2.07 -22.17 -0.48
N VAL A 109 1.93 -23.38 -1.01
CA VAL A 109 0.64 -24.09 -1.18
C VAL A 109 0.49 -25.14 -0.08
N ASP A 110 -0.66 -25.15 0.58
CA ASP A 110 -1.02 -26.06 1.69
C ASP A 110 0.08 -26.20 2.75
N SER A 111 0.81 -25.11 3.00
CA SER A 111 1.96 -25.04 3.93
C SER A 111 3.14 -25.97 3.57
N HIS A 112 3.17 -26.57 2.38
CA HIS A 112 4.32 -27.32 1.90
C HIS A 112 5.39 -26.36 1.37
N ARG A 113 6.54 -26.29 2.04
CA ARG A 113 7.68 -25.41 1.68
C ARG A 113 8.66 -26.03 0.68
N LEU A 114 8.46 -27.31 0.32
CA LEU A 114 9.41 -28.07 -0.50
C LEU A 114 9.07 -27.94 -1.99
N ILE A 115 9.60 -26.88 -2.60
CA ILE A 115 9.47 -26.56 -4.03
C ILE A 115 10.67 -27.20 -4.74
N GLN A 116 10.63 -28.51 -4.99
CA GLN A 116 11.64 -29.19 -5.82
C GLN A 116 10.97 -30.01 -6.91
N GLY A 117 11.18 -29.60 -8.16
CA GLY A 117 10.69 -30.28 -9.36
C GLY A 117 10.34 -29.29 -10.49
N PRO A 118 10.44 -29.70 -11.78
CA PRO A 118 10.13 -28.85 -12.93
C PRO A 118 8.66 -28.36 -12.96
N LEU A 119 7.79 -28.97 -12.15
CA LEU A 119 6.38 -28.64 -11.98
C LEU A 119 6.15 -27.43 -11.04
N HIS A 120 7.09 -27.10 -10.16
CA HIS A 120 6.94 -26.00 -9.20
C HIS A 120 7.73 -24.73 -9.59
N ARG A 121 8.21 -24.65 -10.83
CA ARG A 121 9.08 -23.55 -11.30
C ARG A 121 8.41 -22.17 -11.24
N ASN A 122 7.08 -22.10 -11.28
CA ASN A 122 6.32 -20.86 -11.15
C ASN A 122 5.96 -20.50 -9.70
N ALA A 123 6.25 -21.37 -8.72
CA ALA A 123 5.95 -21.08 -7.32
C ALA A 123 6.83 -19.95 -6.76
N SER A 124 7.96 -19.64 -7.40
CA SER A 124 8.83 -18.53 -7.08
C SER A 124 9.08 -17.68 -8.32
N ILE A 125 8.86 -16.37 -8.24
CA ILE A 125 9.12 -15.42 -9.33
C ILE A 125 9.94 -14.23 -8.83
N ASP A 126 10.73 -13.65 -9.73
CA ASP A 126 11.28 -12.31 -9.51
C ASP A 126 10.17 -11.26 -9.69
N VAL A 127 10.13 -10.28 -8.80
CA VAL A 127 9.11 -9.23 -8.81
C VAL A 127 9.73 -7.84 -8.72
N GLY A 128 9.05 -6.91 -9.37
CA GLY A 128 9.33 -5.48 -9.26
C GLY A 128 10.65 -5.04 -9.85
N ARG A 129 10.92 -3.74 -9.70
CA ARG A 129 12.11 -3.06 -10.18
C ARG A 129 12.50 -1.98 -9.17
N PRO A 130 13.80 -1.65 -9.03
CA PRO A 130 14.23 -0.60 -8.11
C PRO A 130 13.48 0.71 -8.34
N GLY A 131 12.92 1.30 -7.28
CA GLY A 131 12.23 2.59 -7.30
C GLY A 131 10.89 2.66 -8.03
N GLN A 132 10.49 1.63 -8.80
CA GLN A 132 9.28 1.66 -9.62
C GLN A 132 8.12 0.93 -8.93
N LEU A 133 6.96 1.58 -8.86
CA LEU A 133 5.70 0.94 -8.51
C LEU A 133 5.15 0.19 -9.74
N ALA A 134 4.84 -1.09 -9.60
CA ALA A 134 4.30 -1.90 -10.68
C ALA A 134 3.51 -3.11 -10.18
N TRP A 135 2.61 -3.61 -11.02
CA TRP A 135 2.04 -4.94 -10.87
C TRP A 135 3.02 -6.00 -11.34
N ALA A 136 3.14 -7.08 -10.57
CA ALA A 136 3.76 -8.33 -11.00
C ALA A 136 2.72 -9.45 -10.95
N SER A 137 2.68 -10.31 -11.96
CA SER A 137 1.72 -11.42 -12.05
C SER A 137 2.42 -12.76 -11.85
N GLN A 138 1.84 -13.60 -11.00
CA GLN A 138 2.27 -14.98 -10.79
C GLN A 138 1.15 -15.91 -11.25
N ASP A 139 1.45 -16.71 -12.26
CA ASP A 139 0.57 -17.75 -12.79
C ASP A 139 0.60 -18.97 -11.86
N LEU A 140 -0.53 -19.24 -11.18
CA LEU A 140 -0.72 -20.35 -10.25
C LEU A 140 -1.58 -21.49 -10.82
N ASP A 141 -1.85 -21.50 -12.14
CA ASP A 141 -2.64 -22.54 -12.82
C ASP A 141 -1.88 -23.23 -13.97
N LYS A 142 -0.62 -22.86 -14.22
CA LYS A 142 0.14 -23.41 -15.35
C LYS A 142 0.41 -24.92 -15.25
N ARG A 143 0.30 -25.59 -16.41
CA ARG A 143 0.83 -26.95 -16.71
C ARG A 143 0.13 -28.12 -16.01
N GLY A 144 -1.19 -28.04 -15.83
CA GLY A 144 -1.99 -29.19 -15.35
C GLY A 144 -1.84 -29.49 -13.86
N GLN A 145 -1.17 -28.61 -13.11
CA GLN A 145 -1.20 -28.55 -11.65
C GLN A 145 -1.90 -27.26 -11.25
N THR A 146 -3.19 -27.41 -11.02
CA THR A 146 -4.06 -26.33 -10.61
C THR A 146 -3.87 -26.12 -9.11
N TYR A 147 -3.24 -25.01 -8.71
CA TYR A 147 -3.30 -24.57 -7.30
C TYR A 147 -4.64 -23.89 -6.98
N LEU A 148 -5.57 -23.84 -7.94
CA LEU A 148 -6.92 -23.34 -7.70
C LEU A 148 -7.61 -24.12 -6.60
N GLY A 149 -8.29 -23.42 -5.70
CA GLY A 149 -9.00 -24.03 -4.58
C GLY A 149 -8.11 -24.40 -3.39
N HIS A 150 -6.77 -24.44 -3.56
CA HIS A 150 -5.85 -24.72 -2.46
C HIS A 150 -5.61 -23.51 -1.56
N ARG A 151 -5.10 -23.78 -0.35
CA ARG A 151 -4.75 -22.73 0.61
C ARG A 151 -3.34 -22.22 0.30
N ILE A 152 -3.25 -20.96 -0.11
CA ILE A 152 -2.00 -20.33 -0.55
C ILE A 152 -1.67 -19.17 0.38
N HIS A 153 -0.39 -18.99 0.67
CA HIS A 153 0.13 -17.69 1.11
C HIS A 153 1.35 -17.33 0.28
N VAL A 154 1.61 -16.04 0.16
CA VAL A 154 2.75 -15.50 -0.57
C VAL A 154 3.77 -14.95 0.42
N GLU A 155 5.01 -15.35 0.22
CA GLU A 155 6.17 -14.86 0.96
C GLU A 155 6.99 -13.93 0.05
N PHE A 156 7.20 -12.69 0.48
CA PHE A 156 7.99 -11.69 -0.25
C PHE A 156 9.32 -11.44 0.43
N THR A 157 10.40 -11.47 -0.35
CA THR A 157 11.76 -11.25 0.16
C THR A 157 12.46 -10.20 -0.71
N PRO A 158 12.92 -9.07 -0.14
CA PRO A 158 13.75 -8.10 -0.86
C PRO A 158 15.07 -8.77 -1.30
N THR A 159 15.50 -8.51 -2.54
CA THR A 159 16.75 -9.12 -3.08
C THR A 159 17.89 -8.14 -3.29
N THR A 160 17.63 -6.84 -3.12
CA THR A 160 18.63 -5.77 -3.23
C THR A 160 18.68 -4.96 -1.94
N GLY A 161 19.62 -4.03 -1.82
CA GLY A 161 19.67 -3.06 -0.71
C GLY A 161 18.64 -1.93 -0.83
N ASP A 162 17.87 -1.89 -1.91
CA ASP A 162 16.92 -0.82 -2.19
C ASP A 162 15.66 -0.91 -1.31
N ASP A 163 14.84 0.14 -1.40
CA ASP A 163 13.51 0.17 -0.81
C ASP A 163 12.64 -0.94 -1.45
N PHE A 164 11.86 -1.62 -0.61
CA PHE A 164 10.94 -2.67 -1.03
C PHE A 164 9.61 -2.51 -0.29
N GLU A 165 8.52 -2.45 -1.05
CA GLU A 165 7.18 -2.16 -0.56
C GLU A 165 6.18 -3.09 -1.25
N VAL A 166 5.24 -3.64 -0.48
CA VAL A 166 4.09 -4.39 -1.01
C VAL A 166 2.82 -3.68 -0.57
N LEU A 167 1.94 -3.35 -1.50
CA LEU A 167 0.71 -2.61 -1.24
C LEU A 167 -0.50 -3.55 -1.12
N MET A 168 -0.65 -4.45 -2.09
CA MET A 168 -1.82 -5.35 -2.15
C MET A 168 -1.56 -6.59 -3.00
N ILE A 169 -2.43 -7.58 -2.79
CA ILE A 169 -2.55 -8.80 -3.61
C ILE A 169 -3.97 -8.86 -4.16
N ASP A 170 -4.08 -8.89 -5.49
CA ASP A 170 -5.33 -9.01 -6.25
C ASP A 170 -5.39 -10.38 -6.95
N LEU A 171 -6.54 -11.03 -6.85
CA LEU A 171 -6.82 -12.32 -7.47
C LEU A 171 -7.74 -12.20 -8.68
N SER A 172 -8.26 -11.01 -9.00
CA SER A 172 -9.19 -10.86 -10.12
C SER A 172 -8.50 -11.09 -11.46
N THR A 173 -9.25 -11.45 -12.50
CA THR A 173 -8.75 -11.47 -13.90
C THR A 173 -8.81 -10.10 -14.57
N ASP A 174 -9.20 -9.06 -13.82
CA ASP A 174 -9.53 -7.74 -14.33
C ASP A 174 -8.31 -6.82 -14.41
N SER A 175 -7.68 -6.81 -15.59
CA SER A 175 -6.58 -5.88 -15.85
C SER A 175 -7.02 -4.41 -15.96
N GLY A 176 -8.29 -4.13 -16.26
CA GLY A 176 -8.84 -2.78 -16.33
C GLY A 176 -8.83 -2.13 -14.94
N ALA A 177 -9.41 -2.80 -13.96
CA ALA A 177 -9.40 -2.34 -12.56
C ALA A 177 -7.98 -2.12 -12.03
N ARG A 178 -7.03 -3.01 -12.36
CA ARG A 178 -5.61 -2.83 -11.98
C ARG A 178 -4.95 -1.62 -12.63
N ASN A 179 -5.30 -1.32 -13.88
CA ASN A 179 -4.79 -0.14 -14.60
C ASN A 179 -5.35 1.16 -14.00
N GLU A 180 -6.61 1.18 -13.61
CA GLU A 180 -7.22 2.33 -12.91
C GLU A 180 -6.49 2.62 -11.59
N VAL A 181 -6.20 1.58 -10.80
CA VAL A 181 -5.41 1.71 -9.56
C VAL A 181 -4.03 2.26 -9.84
N MET A 182 -3.32 1.76 -10.85
CA MET A 182 -2.00 2.29 -11.22
C MET A 182 -2.07 3.75 -11.68
N SER A 183 -3.09 4.11 -12.47
CA SER A 183 -3.30 5.49 -12.93
C SER A 183 -3.47 6.43 -11.74
N TYR A 184 -4.33 6.06 -10.79
CA TYR A 184 -4.55 6.82 -9.56
C TYR A 184 -3.28 6.93 -8.71
N LEU A 185 -2.52 5.85 -8.51
CA LEU A 185 -1.33 5.89 -7.66
C LEU A 185 -0.14 6.65 -8.28
N ASN A 186 -0.03 6.65 -9.62
CA ASN A 186 1.01 7.38 -10.34
C ASN A 186 0.75 8.89 -10.35
N ASN A 187 -0.51 9.29 -10.47
CA ASN A 187 -0.91 10.68 -10.47
C ASN A 187 -2.14 10.91 -9.58
N PRO A 188 -1.97 10.83 -8.26
CA PRO A 188 -3.10 10.97 -7.36
C PRO A 188 -3.64 12.39 -7.43
N PRO A 189 -4.96 12.57 -7.63
CA PRO A 189 -5.57 13.87 -7.45
C PRO A 189 -5.25 14.35 -6.04
N THR A 190 -4.73 15.56 -5.90
CA THR A 190 -4.46 16.17 -4.60
C THR A 190 -5.25 17.47 -4.51
N PRO A 191 -6.54 17.40 -4.13
CA PRO A 191 -7.42 18.56 -4.10
C PRO A 191 -6.84 19.75 -3.34
N LEU A 192 -6.12 19.49 -2.24
CA LEU A 192 -5.51 20.53 -1.42
C LEU A 192 -4.39 21.30 -2.14
N TYR A 193 -3.64 20.63 -3.02
CA TYR A 193 -2.51 21.19 -3.76
C TYR A 193 -2.80 21.42 -5.25
N ALA A 194 -4.06 21.24 -5.67
CA ALA A 194 -4.49 21.55 -7.01
C ALA A 194 -4.21 23.03 -7.31
N GLY A 195 -3.55 23.33 -8.44
CA GLY A 195 -3.18 24.69 -8.81
C GLY A 195 -1.80 25.14 -8.33
N THR A 196 -1.05 24.31 -7.60
CA THR A 196 0.31 24.65 -7.13
C THR A 196 1.28 24.92 -8.28
N GLU A 197 1.09 24.29 -9.43
CA GLU A 197 1.86 24.52 -10.66
C GLU A 197 1.78 25.98 -11.15
N LYS A 198 0.70 26.70 -10.80
CA LYS A 198 0.48 28.11 -11.15
C LYS A 198 1.19 29.06 -10.20
N LEU A 199 1.71 28.59 -9.07
CA LEU A 199 2.36 29.43 -8.07
C LEU A 199 3.83 29.74 -8.40
N GLY A 200 4.44 29.00 -9.34
CA GLY A 200 5.85 29.11 -9.68
C GLY A 200 6.77 28.31 -8.72
N PRO A 201 8.10 28.37 -8.92
CA PRO A 201 9.05 27.47 -8.24
C PRO A 201 9.28 27.77 -6.75
N THR A 202 9.08 29.02 -6.32
CA THR A 202 9.29 29.47 -4.94
C THR A 202 8.17 30.43 -4.52
N PRO A 203 6.95 29.91 -4.34
CA PRO A 203 5.82 30.74 -3.98
C PRO A 203 5.91 31.18 -2.51
N SER A 204 5.37 32.37 -2.22
CA SER A 204 5.32 32.88 -0.86
C SER A 204 4.37 32.06 0.01
N ARG A 205 4.52 32.16 1.33
CA ARG A 205 3.63 31.52 2.29
C ARG A 205 2.18 31.93 2.06
N GLU A 206 1.94 33.21 1.81
CA GLU A 206 0.62 33.79 1.60
C GLU A 206 -0.05 33.16 0.38
N LYS A 207 0.67 33.05 -0.75
CA LYS A 207 0.15 32.40 -1.96
C LYS A 207 -0.21 30.93 -1.74
N TYR A 208 0.58 30.21 -0.95
CA TYR A 208 0.26 28.82 -0.58
C TYR A 208 -0.99 28.75 0.30
N VAL A 209 -1.08 29.61 1.30
CA VAL A 209 -2.24 29.67 2.20
C VAL A 209 -3.51 30.02 1.43
N ASP A 210 -3.44 31.01 0.52
CA ASP A 210 -4.57 31.42 -0.31
C ASP A 210 -5.04 30.29 -1.24
N LEU A 211 -4.11 29.55 -1.84
CA LEU A 211 -4.43 28.40 -2.68
C LEU A 211 -5.13 27.30 -1.85
N ILE A 212 -4.54 26.92 -0.73
CA ILE A 212 -5.10 25.88 0.16
C ILE A 212 -6.49 26.30 0.65
N ALA A 213 -6.65 27.55 1.08
CA ALA A 213 -7.93 28.09 1.53
C ALA A 213 -8.98 28.08 0.41
N SER A 214 -8.57 28.42 -0.83
CA SER A 214 -9.46 28.37 -2.00
C SER A 214 -9.89 26.93 -2.31
N ASN A 215 -8.97 25.96 -2.23
CA ASN A 215 -9.27 24.56 -2.43
C ASN A 215 -10.19 24.01 -1.33
N MET A 216 -10.01 24.39 -0.07
CA MET A 216 -10.95 24.02 1.00
C MET A 216 -12.36 24.58 0.76
N LYS A 217 -12.46 25.82 0.28
CA LYS A 217 -13.76 26.42 -0.09
C LYS A 217 -14.41 25.65 -1.25
N LEU A 218 -13.62 25.26 -2.26
CA LEU A 218 -14.11 24.46 -3.39
C LEU A 218 -14.59 23.07 -2.96
N ALA A 219 -13.89 22.40 -2.05
CA ALA A 219 -14.35 21.13 -1.48
C ALA A 219 -15.70 21.29 -0.76
N THR A 220 -15.89 22.42 -0.09
CA THR A 220 -17.14 22.73 0.60
C THR A 220 -18.29 23.03 -0.38
N SER A 221 -18.04 23.72 -1.49
CA SER A 221 -19.08 23.93 -2.52
C SER A 221 -19.48 22.63 -3.20
N LYS A 222 -18.54 21.70 -3.42
CA LYS A 222 -18.89 20.38 -3.98
C LYS A 222 -19.82 19.56 -3.07
N LEU A 223 -19.88 19.83 -1.76
CA LEU A 223 -20.87 19.18 -0.88
C LEU A 223 -22.31 19.52 -1.27
N SER A 224 -22.58 20.73 -1.78
CA SER A 224 -23.92 21.10 -2.26
C SER A 224 -24.23 20.53 -3.64
N ASP A 225 -23.21 20.41 -4.48
CA ASP A 225 -23.38 20.09 -5.90
C ASP A 225 -23.34 18.58 -6.17
N GLY A 226 -22.77 17.80 -5.25
CA GLY A 226 -22.59 16.35 -5.36
C GLY A 226 -21.20 15.96 -5.88
N PHE A 227 -20.89 14.66 -5.78
CA PHE A 227 -19.62 14.07 -6.26
C PHE A 227 -19.91 12.93 -7.22
N ASP A 228 -19.21 12.89 -8.35
CA ASP A 228 -19.22 11.73 -9.24
C ASP A 228 -18.28 10.62 -8.73
N SER A 229 -18.31 9.47 -9.40
CA SER A 229 -17.46 8.31 -9.07
C SER A 229 -16.05 8.36 -9.68
N ASN A 230 -15.68 9.46 -10.35
CA ASN A 230 -14.33 9.59 -10.92
C ASN A 230 -13.28 9.79 -9.79
N PRO A 231 -12.01 9.43 -10.02
CA PRO A 231 -10.99 9.49 -8.96
C PRO A 231 -10.78 10.88 -8.36
N GLU A 232 -10.95 11.94 -9.15
CA GLU A 232 -10.79 13.31 -8.67
C GLU A 232 -11.92 13.68 -7.69
N ASP A 233 -13.16 13.39 -8.04
CA ASP A 233 -14.32 13.67 -7.19
C ASP A 233 -14.33 12.82 -5.92
N VAL A 234 -13.80 11.60 -5.96
CA VAL A 234 -13.57 10.79 -4.75
C VAL A 234 -12.60 11.48 -3.79
N GLU A 235 -11.52 12.10 -4.29
CA GLU A 235 -10.59 12.84 -3.44
C GLU A 235 -11.20 14.13 -2.90
N TRP A 236 -11.99 14.85 -3.71
CA TRP A 236 -12.76 16.01 -3.22
C TRP A 236 -13.77 15.60 -2.14
N ALA A 237 -14.47 14.47 -2.31
CA ALA A 237 -15.39 13.93 -1.33
C ALA A 237 -14.68 13.55 -0.02
N ARG A 238 -13.47 12.97 -0.09
CA ARG A 238 -12.65 12.67 1.10
C ARG A 238 -12.24 13.93 1.86
N LEU A 239 -11.79 14.97 1.15
CA LEU A 239 -11.46 16.24 1.78
C LEU A 239 -12.69 16.88 2.43
N ALA A 240 -13.83 16.82 1.75
CA ALA A 240 -15.09 17.33 2.28
C ALA A 240 -15.60 16.56 3.51
N ASP A 241 -15.59 15.23 3.49
CA ASP A 241 -15.89 14.38 4.65
C ASP A 241 -14.95 14.67 5.83
N TRP A 242 -13.65 14.85 5.56
CA TRP A 242 -12.68 15.25 6.59
C TRP A 242 -13.04 16.60 7.22
N LEU A 243 -13.38 17.62 6.41
CA LEU A 243 -13.79 18.94 6.90
C LEU A 243 -15.03 18.84 7.80
N VAL A 244 -16.04 18.05 7.40
CA VAL A 244 -17.26 17.84 8.17
C VAL A 244 -16.97 17.13 9.50
N ARG A 245 -16.15 16.08 9.50
CA ARG A 245 -15.77 15.34 10.72
C ARG A 245 -14.93 16.18 11.68
N ARG A 246 -14.23 17.19 11.17
CA ARG A 246 -13.32 18.05 11.92
C ARG A 246 -13.89 19.44 12.18
N LYS A 247 -15.19 19.66 11.92
CA LYS A 247 -15.85 20.98 12.06
C LYS A 247 -15.59 21.65 13.42
N ASP A 248 -15.52 20.88 14.50
CA ASP A 248 -15.29 21.41 15.85
C ASP A 248 -13.86 21.95 16.01
N GLU A 249 -12.87 21.26 15.43
CA GLU A 249 -11.47 21.70 15.39
C GLU A 249 -11.29 22.95 14.51
N LEU A 250 -12.18 23.14 13.54
CA LEU A 250 -12.26 24.34 12.69
C LEU A 250 -13.05 25.48 13.34
N GLY A 251 -13.57 25.29 14.57
CA GLY A 251 -14.41 26.28 15.25
C GLY A 251 -15.82 26.44 14.66
N LEU A 252 -16.26 25.50 13.82
CA LEU A 252 -17.57 25.46 13.17
C LEU A 252 -18.57 24.56 13.93
N GLY A 253 -18.13 23.92 15.01
CA GLY A 253 -19.00 23.22 15.94
C GLY A 253 -19.95 24.17 16.67
N LEU A 254 -21.08 23.65 17.14
CA LEU A 254 -21.82 24.32 18.22
C LEU A 254 -20.87 24.33 19.42
N SER A 255 -20.22 25.45 19.66
CA SER A 255 -19.25 25.53 20.74
C SER A 255 -19.98 25.30 22.06
N LEU A 256 -19.34 24.58 22.98
CA LEU A 256 -19.73 24.54 24.40
C LEU A 256 -19.92 25.96 24.99
N GLN A 257 -19.39 27.01 24.34
CA GLN A 257 -19.62 28.40 24.74
C GLN A 257 -21.03 28.90 24.40
N VAL A 258 -21.68 28.41 23.35
CA VAL A 258 -23.08 28.80 23.02
C VAL A 258 -24.05 28.18 24.03
N GLU A 259 -23.88 26.91 24.37
CA GLU A 259 -24.71 26.29 25.43
C GLU A 259 -24.50 26.96 26.79
N ASN A 260 -23.25 27.29 27.15
CA ASN A 260 -22.97 28.02 28.39
C ASN A 260 -23.42 29.50 28.36
N PHE A 261 -23.51 30.14 27.19
CA PHE A 261 -24.03 31.49 27.06
C PHE A 261 -25.56 31.53 27.17
N LEU A 262 -26.24 30.58 26.51
CA LEU A 262 -27.69 30.43 26.58
C LEU A 262 -28.16 29.93 27.95
N ALA A 263 -27.38 29.12 28.67
CA ALA A 263 -27.71 28.71 30.03
C ALA A 263 -27.50 29.83 31.08
N ARG A 264 -26.92 30.97 30.70
CA ARG A 264 -26.69 32.14 31.57
C ARG A 264 -27.70 33.27 31.37
N HIS A 265 -28.63 33.14 30.43
CA HIS A 265 -29.68 34.10 30.09
C HIS A 265 -31.04 33.38 30.03
#